data_AF-A6DMJ7-F1
#
_entry.id   AF-A6DMJ7-F1
#
_cell.length_a   1.000
_cell.length_b   1.000
_cell.length_c   1.000
_cell.angle_alpha   90.00
_cell.angle_beta   90.00
_cell.angle_gamma   90.00
#
_symmetry.space_group_name_H-M   'P 1'
#
loop_
_entity.id
_entity.type
_entity.pdbx_description
1 polymer ?
#
loop_
_entity_poly.entity_id
_entity_poly.type
_entity_poly.pdbx_seq_one_letter_code
_entity_poly.pdbx_strand_id
1 'polypeptide(L)'
;MDPDLFNLSGLEEPQSEESKSENSEISMAELLEQLYEDISSMVNNEETDSQSVEVAWFTGEKVRKVLGFIQGSPKAPEAFKELMKHLEEITKGKVTPDNTLDYVRFAETFPDIQIVSRLSEQLKLEHFLLISALDDDLHRVFYSEKCFTDQWTCEELTKAIKDQLFESEYK
;
A
#
# COMPACT_ATOMS: atom_id res chain seq x y z
N MET A 1 19.26 -23.74 -44.03
CA MET A 1 20.03 -24.18 -42.83
C MET A 1 21.48 -23.97 -43.20
N ASP A 2 22.01 -22.82 -42.78
CA ASP A 2 23.39 -22.43 -43.06
C ASP A 2 24.29 -22.88 -41.89
N PRO A 3 25.45 -23.54 -42.11
CA PRO A 3 26.26 -24.13 -41.04
C PRO A 3 27.20 -23.15 -40.33
N ASP A 4 27.19 -21.86 -40.70
CA ASP A 4 28.13 -20.84 -40.18
C ASP A 4 27.65 -20.08 -38.93
N LEU A 5 26.71 -20.65 -38.18
CA LEU A 5 26.20 -20.06 -36.92
C LEU A 5 27.12 -20.27 -35.70
N PHE A 6 28.30 -20.87 -35.86
CA PHE A 6 29.21 -21.21 -34.75
C PHE A 6 30.68 -20.79 -34.99
N ASN A 7 30.93 -19.67 -35.67
CA ASN A 7 32.28 -19.10 -35.67
C ASN A 7 32.52 -18.28 -34.38
N LEU A 8 32.94 -18.98 -33.32
CA LEU A 8 33.41 -18.47 -32.04
C LEU A 8 34.87 -17.98 -32.16
N SER A 9 35.13 -16.96 -32.97
CA SER A 9 36.43 -16.28 -33.05
C SER A 9 36.24 -14.76 -32.99
N GLY A 10 35.74 -14.32 -31.85
CA GLY A 10 35.52 -12.91 -31.49
C GLY A 10 35.23 -12.78 -30.01
N LEU A 11 35.96 -13.52 -29.18
CA LEU A 11 36.02 -13.25 -27.74
C LEU A 11 36.90 -12.00 -27.55
N GLU A 12 36.34 -10.83 -27.85
CA GLU A 12 36.73 -9.65 -27.10
C GLU A 12 36.32 -9.92 -25.65
N GLU A 13 37.31 -9.99 -24.77
CA GLU A 13 37.10 -9.90 -23.34
C GLU A 13 36.17 -8.71 -23.08
N PRO A 14 35.08 -8.85 -22.29
CA PRO A 14 34.35 -7.68 -21.86
C PRO A 14 35.31 -6.86 -21.00
N GLN A 15 35.87 -5.81 -21.62
CA GLN A 15 36.39 -4.67 -20.90
C GLN A 15 35.28 -4.22 -19.96
N SER A 16 35.66 -4.13 -18.69
CA SER A 16 34.87 -3.56 -17.62
C SER A 16 34.41 -2.15 -18.00
N GLU A 17 33.29 -2.05 -18.69
CA GLU A 17 32.49 -0.84 -18.69
C GLU A 17 31.67 -0.89 -17.40
N GLU A 18 32.24 -0.27 -16.37
CA GLU A 18 31.48 0.27 -15.25
C GLU A 18 30.37 1.18 -15.80
N SER A 19 29.24 0.60 -16.18
CA SER A 19 27.98 1.34 -16.16
C SER A 19 27.66 1.58 -14.70
N LYS A 20 28.19 2.69 -14.15
CA LYS A 20 27.65 3.30 -12.93
C LYS A 20 26.19 3.62 -13.22
N SER A 21 25.30 2.67 -12.93
CA SER A 21 23.93 3.02 -12.61
C SER A 21 24.03 3.80 -11.31
N GLU A 22 23.93 5.13 -11.41
CA GLU A 22 23.60 6.01 -10.30
C GLU A 22 22.18 5.65 -9.82
N ASN A 23 22.05 4.50 -9.17
CA ASN A 23 20.95 4.27 -8.24
C ASN A 23 21.41 4.94 -6.96
N SER A 24 20.88 6.13 -6.68
CA SER A 24 21.04 6.75 -5.37
C SER A 24 20.54 5.77 -4.32
N GLU A 25 21.46 5.15 -3.57
CA GLU A 25 21.11 4.42 -2.35
C GLU A 25 20.58 5.45 -1.35
N ILE A 26 19.27 5.70 -1.38
CA ILE A 26 18.61 6.55 -0.38
C ILE A 26 18.80 5.88 0.97
N SER A 27 19.40 6.61 1.91
CA SER A 27 19.60 6.13 3.26
C SER A 27 18.28 5.97 4.00
N MET A 28 18.22 5.08 5.00
CA MET A 28 17.02 4.92 5.83
C MET A 28 16.58 6.21 6.53
N ALA A 29 17.52 7.11 6.83
CA ALA A 29 17.22 8.40 7.43
C ALA A 29 16.45 9.31 6.46
N GLU A 30 16.91 9.40 5.21
CA GLU A 30 16.25 10.18 4.16
C GLU A 30 14.86 9.61 3.81
N LEU A 31 14.73 8.27 3.81
CA LEU A 31 13.44 7.61 3.58
C LEU A 31 12.42 7.92 4.69
N LEU A 32 12.86 7.95 5.95
CA LEU A 32 12.02 8.32 7.09
C LEU A 32 11.65 9.81 7.07
N GLU A 33 12.61 10.68 6.77
CA GLU A 33 12.37 12.12 6.65
C GLU A 33 11.34 12.42 5.57
N GLN A 34 11.50 11.82 4.39
CA GLN A 34 10.53 11.94 3.29
C GLN A 34 9.14 11.41 3.70
N LEU A 35 9.08 10.27 4.38
CA LEU A 35 7.81 9.72 4.86
C LEU A 35 7.09 10.69 5.81
N TYR A 36 7.81 11.28 6.77
CA TYR A 36 7.21 12.21 7.73
C TYR A 36 6.75 13.49 7.06
N GLU A 37 7.53 14.06 6.16
CA GLU A 37 7.17 15.27 5.41
C GLU A 37 5.92 15.04 4.56
N ASP A 38 5.87 13.92 3.83
CA ASP A 38 4.74 13.61 2.96
C ASP A 38 3.46 13.36 3.77
N ILE A 39 3.52 12.52 4.81
CA ILE A 39 2.33 12.23 5.63
C ILE A 39 1.87 13.50 6.36
N SER A 40 2.79 14.29 6.90
CA SER A 40 2.45 15.55 7.57
C SER A 40 1.77 16.53 6.63
N SER A 41 2.30 16.72 5.41
CA SER A 41 1.74 17.65 4.44
C SER A 41 0.37 17.21 3.92
N MET A 42 0.17 15.91 3.68
CA MET A 42 -1.12 15.35 3.26
C MET A 42 -2.19 15.45 4.35
N VAL A 43 -1.86 15.10 5.59
CA VAL A 43 -2.82 15.00 6.71
C VAL A 43 -3.18 16.37 7.30
N ASN A 44 -2.26 17.34 7.25
CA ASN A 44 -2.46 18.67 7.80
C ASN A 44 -3.05 19.68 6.79
N ASN A 45 -3.29 19.26 5.54
CA ASN A 45 -3.98 20.11 4.58
C ASN A 45 -5.44 20.36 5.03
N GLU A 46 -5.82 21.63 5.23
CA GLU A 46 -7.14 22.03 5.74
C GLU A 46 -8.30 21.62 4.81
N GLU A 47 -8.01 21.39 3.53
CA GLU A 47 -9.00 20.98 2.52
C GLU A 47 -9.26 19.46 2.53
N THR A 48 -8.42 18.66 3.19
CA THR A 48 -8.48 17.20 3.15
C THR A 48 -8.91 16.65 4.52
N ASP A 49 -10.05 15.94 4.54
CA ASP A 49 -10.40 15.16 5.72
C ASP A 49 -9.31 14.11 5.95
N SER A 50 -8.86 13.97 7.19
CA SER A 50 -7.84 12.99 7.60
C SER A 50 -8.34 11.56 7.44
N GLN A 51 -9.64 11.40 7.15
CA GLN A 51 -10.30 10.15 6.75
C GLN A 51 -10.48 10.01 5.22
N SER A 52 -9.79 10.80 4.40
CA SER A 52 -9.87 10.61 2.94
C SER A 52 -9.24 9.28 2.51
N VAL A 53 -9.83 8.68 1.47
CA VAL A 53 -9.36 7.41 0.88
C VAL A 53 -7.90 7.53 0.43
N GLU A 54 -7.57 8.66 -0.20
CA GLU A 54 -6.24 8.91 -0.75
C GLU A 54 -5.17 9.04 0.35
N VAL A 55 -5.45 9.82 1.40
CA VAL A 55 -4.52 9.98 2.54
C VAL A 55 -4.28 8.64 3.23
N ALA A 56 -5.34 7.87 3.49
CA ALA A 56 -5.23 6.54 4.07
C ALA A 56 -4.36 5.62 3.21
N TRP A 57 -4.62 5.57 1.90
CA TRP A 57 -3.87 4.73 0.98
C TRP A 57 -2.38 5.10 0.91
N PHE A 58 -2.06 6.38 0.71
CA PHE A 58 -0.68 6.83 0.63
C PHE A 58 0.07 6.67 1.95
N THR A 59 -0.60 6.91 3.08
CA THR A 59 -0.04 6.66 4.41
C THR A 59 0.34 5.19 4.55
N GLY A 60 -0.59 4.28 4.22
CA GLY A 60 -0.35 2.84 4.23
C GLY A 60 0.81 2.41 3.35
N GLU A 61 0.83 2.86 2.09
CA GLU A 61 1.87 2.49 1.12
C GLU A 61 3.26 3.01 1.53
N LYS A 62 3.35 4.22 2.08
CA LYS A 62 4.62 4.77 2.58
C LYS A 62 5.11 4.00 3.80
N VAL A 63 4.25 3.78 4.79
CA VAL A 63 4.62 3.03 6.00
C VAL A 63 5.04 1.61 5.64
N ARG A 64 4.28 0.92 4.79
CA ARG A 64 4.60 -0.42 4.28
C ARG A 64 6.00 -0.48 3.65
N LYS A 65 6.38 0.50 2.83
CA LYS A 65 7.74 0.57 2.26
C LYS A 65 8.81 0.63 3.35
N VAL A 66 8.66 1.50 4.35
CA VAL A 66 9.60 1.60 5.48
C VAL A 66 9.67 0.29 6.27
N LEU A 67 8.51 -0.31 6.57
CA LEU A 67 8.42 -1.61 7.23
C LEU A 67 9.18 -2.69 6.45
N GLY A 68 9.09 -2.67 5.13
CA GLY A 68 9.81 -3.56 4.22
C GLY A 68 11.34 -3.47 4.33
N PHE A 69 11.90 -2.36 4.79
CA PHE A 69 13.34 -2.19 5.01
C PHE A 69 13.79 -2.53 6.43
N ILE A 70 12.92 -2.34 7.43
CA ILE A 70 13.26 -2.65 8.84
C ILE A 70 12.92 -4.09 9.23
N GLN A 71 12.07 -4.78 8.46
CA GLN A 71 11.73 -6.18 8.69
C GLN A 71 12.99 -7.06 8.69
N GLY A 72 13.10 -7.95 9.67
CA GLY A 72 14.26 -8.85 9.84
C GLY A 72 15.38 -8.32 10.74
N SER A 73 15.32 -7.06 11.19
CA SER A 73 16.22 -6.54 12.23
C SER A 73 15.73 -6.93 13.63
N PRO A 74 16.62 -7.29 14.57
CA PRO A 74 16.26 -7.45 15.98
C PRO A 74 15.67 -6.19 16.62
N LYS A 75 15.90 -5.01 16.02
CA LYS A 75 15.39 -3.71 16.47
C LYS A 75 14.10 -3.26 15.77
N ALA A 76 13.49 -4.14 14.95
CA ALA A 76 12.28 -3.80 14.21
C ALA A 76 11.12 -3.34 15.13
N PRO A 77 10.87 -3.96 16.30
CA PRO A 77 9.81 -3.49 17.21
C PRO A 77 10.06 -2.08 17.74
N GLU A 78 11.29 -1.76 18.13
CA GLU A 78 11.66 -0.43 18.63
C GLU A 78 11.59 0.63 17.52
N ALA A 79 12.07 0.28 16.32
CA ALA A 79 11.99 1.16 15.16
C ALA A 79 10.55 1.47 14.77
N PHE A 80 9.66 0.46 14.77
CA PHE A 80 8.24 0.66 14.52
C PHE A 80 7.60 1.55 15.59
N LYS A 81 7.90 1.32 16.87
CA LYS A 81 7.36 2.13 17.96
C LYS A 81 7.76 3.60 17.83
N GLU A 82 9.01 3.88 17.48
CA GLU A 82 9.49 5.25 17.29
C GLU A 82 8.85 5.90 16.05
N LEU A 83 8.75 5.16 14.95
CA LEU A 83 8.04 5.59 13.74
C LEU A 83 6.61 6.03 14.06
N MET A 84 5.85 5.18 14.76
CA MET A 84 4.46 5.46 15.09
C MET A 84 4.31 6.64 16.04
N LYS A 85 5.18 6.73 17.05
CA LYS A 85 5.16 7.86 17.99
C LYS A 85 5.39 9.19 17.26
N HIS A 86 6.36 9.23 16.35
CA HIS A 86 6.66 10.44 15.59
C HIS A 86 5.51 10.80 14.64
N LEU A 87 4.92 9.82 13.94
CA LEU A 87 3.75 10.03 13.08
C LEU A 87 2.57 10.60 13.86
N GLU A 88 2.28 10.05 15.04
CA GLU A 88 1.18 10.52 15.87
C GLU A 88 1.40 11.98 16.32
N GLU A 89 2.63 12.36 16.65
CA GLU A 89 2.98 13.72 17.05
C GLU A 89 2.82 14.73 15.90
N ILE A 90 3.42 14.46 14.73
CA ILE A 90 3.40 15.41 13.60
C ILE A 90 2.00 15.52 12.96
N THR A 91 1.19 14.47 13.07
CA THR A 91 -0.19 14.46 12.55
C THR A 91 -1.23 14.86 13.60
N LYS A 92 -0.81 15.25 14.81
CA LYS A 92 -1.70 15.66 15.92
C LYS A 92 -2.74 14.57 16.27
N GLY A 93 -2.32 13.31 16.27
CA GLY A 93 -3.16 12.16 16.60
C GLY A 93 -4.12 11.69 15.50
N LYS A 94 -4.01 12.24 14.28
CA LYS A 94 -4.83 11.80 13.13
C LYS A 94 -4.35 10.48 12.55
N VAL A 95 -3.04 10.22 12.59
CA VAL A 95 -2.44 8.93 12.25
C VAL A 95 -1.97 8.28 13.55
N THR A 96 -2.52 7.11 13.85
CA THR A 96 -2.29 6.35 15.09
C THR A 96 -1.74 4.96 14.76
N PRO A 97 -1.14 4.26 15.73
CA PRO A 97 -0.75 2.85 15.55
C PRO A 97 -1.87 1.98 14.98
N ASP A 98 -3.10 2.14 15.49
CA ASP A 98 -4.23 1.29 15.11
C ASP A 98 -4.66 1.52 13.66
N ASN A 99 -4.92 2.78 13.26
CA ASN A 99 -5.38 3.06 11.91
C ASN A 99 -4.29 2.85 10.85
N THR A 100 -3.02 2.96 11.23
CA THR A 100 -1.90 2.75 10.30
C THR A 100 -1.82 1.31 9.85
N LEU A 101 -2.12 0.34 10.72
CA LEU A 101 -2.16 -1.07 10.32
C LEU A 101 -3.28 -1.33 9.31
N ASP A 102 -4.45 -0.72 9.51
CA ASP A 102 -5.55 -0.79 8.55
C ASP A 102 -5.18 -0.15 7.22
N TYR A 103 -4.48 0.99 7.24
CA TYR A 103 -3.99 1.68 6.06
C TYR A 103 -2.94 0.88 5.30
N VAL A 104 -2.00 0.24 6.01
CA VAL A 104 -1.02 -0.69 5.41
C VAL A 104 -1.75 -1.84 4.73
N ARG A 105 -2.70 -2.49 5.42
CA ARG A 105 -3.50 -3.59 4.86
C ARG A 105 -4.31 -3.13 3.64
N PHE A 106 -4.82 -1.90 3.68
CA PHE A 106 -5.52 -1.29 2.56
C PHE A 106 -4.61 -1.11 1.34
N ALA A 107 -3.43 -0.51 1.51
CA ALA A 107 -2.46 -0.35 0.43
C ALA A 107 -1.98 -1.69 -0.15
N GLU A 108 -1.85 -2.73 0.68
CA GLU A 108 -1.51 -4.09 0.23
C GLU A 108 -2.64 -4.74 -0.58
N THR A 109 -3.89 -4.51 -0.18
CA THR A 109 -5.08 -5.07 -0.84
C THR A 109 -5.34 -4.42 -2.18
N PHE A 110 -5.14 -3.10 -2.27
CA PHE A 110 -5.38 -2.31 -3.47
C PHE A 110 -4.06 -1.67 -3.94
N PRO A 111 -3.11 -2.42 -4.53
CA PRO A 111 -1.78 -1.91 -4.83
C PRO A 111 -1.75 -0.88 -5.97
N ASP A 112 -2.80 -0.80 -6.78
CA ASP A 112 -2.92 0.17 -7.88
C ASP A 112 -3.78 1.37 -7.46
N ILE A 113 -3.14 2.52 -7.29
CA ILE A 113 -3.81 3.78 -6.95
C ILE A 113 -4.87 4.16 -7.98
N GLN A 114 -4.72 3.81 -9.26
CA GLN A 114 -5.72 4.13 -10.28
C GLN A 114 -7.04 3.40 -10.03
N ILE A 115 -6.97 2.16 -9.51
CA ILE A 115 -8.16 1.42 -9.08
C ILE A 115 -8.79 2.10 -7.87
N VAL A 116 -7.98 2.52 -6.89
CA VAL A 116 -8.46 3.21 -5.69
C VAL A 116 -9.14 4.52 -6.05
N SER A 117 -8.52 5.36 -6.88
CA SER A 117 -9.10 6.63 -7.34
C SER A 117 -10.44 6.41 -8.04
N ARG A 118 -10.53 5.42 -8.94
CA ARG A 118 -11.79 5.10 -9.62
C ARG A 118 -12.88 4.65 -8.64
N LEU A 119 -12.54 3.76 -7.70
CA LEU A 119 -13.50 3.26 -6.72
C LEU A 119 -13.91 4.35 -5.73
N SER A 120 -13.03 5.31 -5.42
CA SER A 120 -13.29 6.40 -4.48
C SER A 120 -14.34 7.42 -4.97
N GLU A 121 -14.72 7.37 -6.25
CA GLU A 121 -15.86 8.14 -6.76
C GLU A 121 -17.19 7.71 -6.10
N GLN A 122 -17.27 6.46 -5.64
CA GLN A 122 -18.49 5.89 -5.06
C GLN A 122 -18.26 5.29 -3.66
N LEU A 123 -17.06 4.81 -3.37
CA LEU A 123 -16.71 4.14 -2.12
C LEU A 123 -15.97 5.08 -1.18
N LYS A 124 -16.44 5.11 0.08
CA LYS A 124 -15.77 5.77 1.21
C LYS A 124 -14.66 4.90 1.80
N LEU A 125 -13.76 5.50 2.58
CA LEU A 125 -12.64 4.83 3.25
C LEU A 125 -13.09 3.57 3.99
N GLU A 126 -14.21 3.62 4.71
CA GLU A 126 -14.70 2.48 5.49
C GLU A 126 -15.01 1.25 4.62
N HIS A 127 -15.43 1.42 3.36
CA HIS A 127 -15.61 0.27 2.46
C HIS A 127 -14.27 -0.41 2.18
N PHE A 128 -13.24 0.38 1.88
CA PHE A 128 -11.90 -0.13 1.63
C PHE A 128 -11.34 -0.84 2.85
N LEU A 129 -11.53 -0.29 4.05
CA LEU A 129 -11.06 -0.92 5.29
C LEU A 129 -11.79 -2.26 5.55
N LEU A 130 -13.12 -2.29 5.41
CA LEU A 130 -13.92 -3.51 5.55
C LEU A 130 -13.49 -4.61 4.57
N ILE A 131 -13.27 -4.24 3.31
CA ILE A 131 -12.84 -5.19 2.26
C ILE A 131 -11.41 -5.67 2.53
N SER A 132 -10.51 -4.76 2.91
CA SER A 132 -9.09 -5.09 3.18
C SER A 132 -8.94 -5.99 4.40
N ALA A 133 -9.93 -5.98 5.31
CA ALA A 133 -9.94 -6.85 6.48
C ALA A 133 -10.27 -8.31 6.17
N LEU A 134 -10.83 -8.61 4.99
CA LEU A 134 -11.12 -9.98 4.55
C LEU A 134 -9.82 -10.72 4.24
N ASP A 135 -9.75 -11.99 4.60
CA ASP A 135 -8.51 -12.77 4.40
C ASP A 135 -8.39 -13.30 2.96
N ASP A 136 -9.51 -13.69 2.35
CA ASP A 136 -9.55 -14.35 1.04
C ASP A 136 -9.71 -13.35 -0.12
N ASP A 137 -8.87 -13.50 -1.15
CA ASP A 137 -8.83 -12.59 -2.30
C ASP A 137 -10.12 -12.63 -3.13
N LEU A 138 -10.77 -13.80 -3.25
CA LEU A 138 -12.00 -13.95 -4.02
C LEU A 138 -13.17 -13.23 -3.33
N HIS A 139 -13.21 -13.26 -1.99
CA HIS A 139 -14.17 -12.47 -1.23
C HIS A 139 -13.95 -10.98 -1.46
N ARG A 140 -12.69 -10.50 -1.46
CA ARG A 140 -12.38 -9.09 -1.69
C ARG A 140 -12.88 -8.62 -3.04
N VAL A 141 -12.58 -9.37 -4.11
CA VAL A 141 -13.05 -9.06 -5.46
C VAL A 141 -14.57 -9.03 -5.52
N PHE A 142 -15.24 -10.04 -4.96
CA PHE A 142 -16.70 -10.11 -4.95
C PHE A 142 -17.34 -8.91 -4.25
N TYR A 143 -16.93 -8.61 -3.02
CA TYR A 143 -17.52 -7.52 -2.25
C TYR A 143 -17.16 -6.14 -2.83
N SER A 144 -15.96 -5.96 -3.40
CA SER A 144 -15.61 -4.74 -4.14
C SER A 144 -16.53 -4.51 -5.34
N GLU A 145 -16.78 -5.55 -6.15
CA GLU A 145 -17.66 -5.45 -7.31
C GLU A 145 -19.10 -5.14 -6.90
N LYS A 146 -19.58 -5.78 -5.83
CA LYS A 146 -20.92 -5.53 -5.29
C LYS A 146 -21.09 -4.11 -4.76
N CYS A 147 -20.14 -3.63 -3.95
CA CYS A 147 -20.18 -2.25 -3.49
C CYS A 147 -20.15 -1.24 -4.63
N PHE A 148 -19.35 -1.49 -5.67
CA PHE A 148 -19.25 -0.58 -6.81
C PHE A 148 -20.46 -0.62 -7.74
N THR A 149 -21.01 -1.80 -8.02
CA THR A 149 -22.10 -1.97 -9.00
C THR A 149 -23.47 -1.74 -8.38
N ASP A 150 -23.69 -2.27 -7.18
CA ASP A 150 -24.98 -2.24 -6.49
C ASP A 150 -25.07 -1.06 -5.50
N GLN A 151 -24.03 -0.22 -5.43
CA GLN A 151 -23.93 0.98 -4.58
C GLN A 151 -24.21 0.71 -3.09
N TRP A 152 -23.75 -0.43 -2.58
CA TRP A 152 -23.93 -0.77 -1.17
C TRP A 152 -23.25 0.23 -0.27
N THR A 153 -23.99 0.63 0.76
CA THR A 153 -23.47 1.34 1.93
C THR A 153 -22.54 0.46 2.77
N CYS A 154 -21.75 1.07 3.65
CA CYS A 154 -20.93 0.33 4.61
C CYS A 154 -21.75 -0.63 5.48
N GLU A 155 -23.00 -0.25 5.82
CA GLU A 155 -23.91 -1.08 6.61
C GLU A 155 -24.36 -2.32 5.83
N GLU A 156 -24.70 -2.15 4.55
CA GLU A 156 -25.08 -3.26 3.66
C GLU A 156 -23.90 -4.20 3.41
N LEU A 157 -22.71 -3.67 3.14
CA LEU A 157 -21.49 -4.45 3.02
C LEU A 157 -21.21 -5.27 4.30
N THR A 158 -21.25 -4.60 5.46
CA THR A 158 -21.01 -5.27 6.76
C THR A 158 -22.01 -6.40 6.98
N LYS A 159 -23.28 -6.16 6.66
CA LYS A 159 -24.32 -7.17 6.76
C LYS A 159 -24.09 -8.33 5.80
N ALA A 160 -23.76 -8.06 4.54
CA ALA A 160 -23.49 -9.09 3.54
C ALA A 160 -22.30 -9.99 3.91
N ILE A 161 -21.21 -9.40 4.42
CA ILE A 161 -20.05 -10.15 4.94
C ILE A 161 -20.49 -11.04 6.12
N LYS A 162 -21.24 -10.48 7.08
CA LYS A 162 -21.73 -11.22 8.26
C LYS A 162 -22.66 -12.37 7.88
N ASP A 163 -23.51 -12.15 6.90
CA ASP A 163 -24.48 -13.13 6.41
C ASP A 163 -23.83 -14.16 5.46
N GLN A 164 -22.51 -14.08 5.21
CA GLN A 164 -21.76 -14.98 4.33
C GLN A 164 -22.38 -15.04 2.93
N LEU A 165 -22.73 -13.87 2.40
CA LEU A 165 -23.45 -13.77 1.13
C LEU A 165 -22.66 -14.45 0.00
N PHE A 166 -21.35 -14.25 -0.05
CA PHE A 166 -20.47 -14.89 -1.02
C PHE A 166 -20.67 -16.43 -1.02
N GLU A 167 -20.60 -17.06 0.15
CA GLU A 167 -20.75 -18.50 0.30
C GLU A 167 -22.15 -19.00 -0.02
N SER A 168 -23.17 -18.15 0.05
CA SER A 168 -24.54 -18.49 -0.33
C SER A 168 -24.78 -18.44 -1.84
N GLU A 169 -24.09 -17.56 -2.56
CA GLU A 169 -24.21 -17.38 -4.01
C GLU A 169 -23.37 -18.39 -4.81
N TYR A 170 -22.26 -18.87 -4.24
CA TYR A 170 -21.31 -19.77 -4.90
C TYR A 170 -21.32 -21.21 -4.37
N LYS A 171 -22.41 -21.65 -3.73
CA LYS A 171 -22.65 -23.04 -3.31
C LYS A 171 -23.57 -23.83 -4.24
#